data_AF-A0A3D8PQR1-F1
#
_entry.id   AF-A0A3D8PQR1-F1
#
_cell.length_a   1.000
_cell.length_b   1.000
_cell.length_c   1.000
_cell.angle_alpha   90.00
_cell.angle_beta   90.00
_cell.angle_gamma   90.00
#
_symmetry.space_group_name_H-M   'P 1'
#
loop_
_entity.id
_entity.type
_entity.pdbx_description
1 polymer ?
#
loop_
_entity_poly.entity_id
_entity_poly.type
_entity_poly.pdbx_seq_one_letter_code
_entity_poly.pdbx_strand_id
1 'polypeptide(L)'
;MDITTILLLVKERIGIRSTTRDTYLEAIIKGVVRELEDEQGLVLDETNPHHLMFMVDYSTWRYQSVTGTQTTSTSRPLSMPRHLQWRLHNLVISGVKHEDV
;
A
#
# COMPACT_ATOMS: atom_id res chain seq x y z
N MET A 1 0.59 -3.88 -12.27
CA MET A 1 0.98 -4.47 -10.97
C MET A 1 0.37 -5.84 -10.78
N ASP A 2 1.19 -6.87 -10.57
CA ASP A 2 0.72 -8.19 -10.16
C ASP A 2 0.29 -8.26 -8.68
N ILE A 3 -1.01 -8.45 -8.47
CA ILE A 3 -1.65 -8.54 -7.14
C ILE A 3 -1.20 -9.80 -6.39
N THR A 4 -0.94 -10.90 -7.08
CA THR A 4 -0.56 -12.17 -6.45
C THR A 4 0.81 -12.05 -5.78
N THR A 5 1.78 -11.42 -6.46
CA THR A 5 3.10 -11.13 -5.88
C THR A 5 2.99 -10.22 -4.66
N ILE A 6 2.20 -9.14 -4.73
CA ILE A 6 2.00 -8.23 -3.59
C ILE A 6 1.37 -8.96 -2.41
N LEU A 7 0.36 -9.80 -2.65
CA LEU A 7 -0.32 -10.58 -1.61
C LEU A 7 0.65 -11.50 -0.87
N LEU A 8 1.53 -12.21 -1.58
CA LEU A 8 2.54 -13.07 -0.97
C LEU A 8 3.49 -12.27 -0.07
N LEU A 9 4.00 -11.14 -0.57
CA LEU A 9 4.91 -10.28 0.20
C LEU A 9 4.22 -9.63 1.42
N VAL A 10 2.95 -9.23 1.29
CA VAL A 10 2.16 -8.71 2.42
C VAL A 10 2.01 -9.79 3.49
N LYS A 11 1.69 -11.03 3.10
CA LYS A 11 1.55 -12.17 4.00
C LYS A 11 2.85 -12.49 4.74
N GLU A 12 3.98 -12.50 4.03
CA GLU A 12 5.30 -12.66 4.64
C GLU A 12 5.59 -11.53 5.63
N ARG A 13 5.28 -10.27 5.27
CA ARG A 13 5.51 -9.10 6.14
C ARG A 13 4.69 -9.12 7.43
N ILE A 14 3.44 -9.55 7.38
CA ILE A 14 2.56 -9.63 8.56
C ILE A 14 2.68 -10.98 9.31
N GLY A 15 3.43 -11.94 8.77
CA GLY A 15 3.62 -13.27 9.37
C GLY A 15 2.42 -14.21 9.27
N ILE A 16 1.55 -14.06 8.26
CA ILE A 16 0.37 -14.90 8.07
C ILE A 16 0.63 -15.99 7.01
N ARG A 17 0.51 -17.26 7.41
CA ARG A 17 0.60 -18.41 6.50
C ARG A 17 -0.75 -18.96 6.04
N SER A 18 -1.83 -18.64 6.75
CA SER A 18 -3.19 -19.07 6.41
C SER A 18 -3.74 -18.33 5.18
N THR A 19 -4.69 -18.95 4.48
CA THR A 19 -5.40 -18.38 3.33
C THR A 19 -6.76 -17.76 3.68
N THR A 20 -7.22 -17.87 4.93
CA THR A 20 -8.56 -17.40 5.35
C THR A 20 -8.79 -15.91 5.11
N ARG A 21 -7.73 -15.10 5.09
CA ARG A 21 -7.80 -13.65 4.89
C ARG A 21 -7.39 -13.20 3.49
N ASP A 22 -7.07 -14.13 2.59
CA ASP A 22 -6.53 -13.79 1.27
C ASP A 22 -7.52 -12.95 0.48
N THR A 23 -8.80 -13.32 0.46
CA THR A 23 -9.85 -12.53 -0.21
C THR A 23 -9.93 -11.09 0.31
N TYR A 24 -9.76 -10.90 1.62
CA TYR A 24 -9.81 -9.57 2.23
C TYR A 24 -8.56 -8.74 1.92
N LEU A 25 -7.37 -9.35 2.03
CA LEU A 25 -6.11 -8.71 1.68
C LEU A 25 -6.05 -8.35 0.19
N GLU A 26 -6.54 -9.24 -0.67
CA GLU A 26 -6.62 -9.01 -2.11
C GLU A 26 -7.54 -7.83 -2.45
N ALA A 27 -8.68 -7.70 -1.76
CA ALA A 27 -9.57 -6.55 -1.92
C ALA A 27 -8.89 -5.23 -1.49
N ILE A 28 -8.11 -5.25 -0.40
CA ILE A 28 -7.33 -4.09 0.04
C ILE A 28 -6.27 -3.72 -1.00
N ILE A 29 -5.50 -4.70 -1.49
CA ILE A 29 -4.44 -4.46 -2.49
C ILE A 29 -5.04 -3.89 -3.77
N LYS A 30 -6.15 -4.47 -4.27
CA LYS A 30 -6.87 -3.96 -5.44
C LYS A 30 -7.35 -2.51 -5.25
N GLY A 31 -7.89 -2.20 -4.07
CA GLY A 31 -8.32 -0.85 -3.73
C GLY A 31 -7.15 0.14 -3.75
N VAL A 32 -6.00 -0.25 -3.17
CA VAL A 32 -4.79 0.57 -3.15
C VAL A 32 -4.24 0.79 -4.56
N VAL A 33 -4.18 -0.25 -5.40
CA VAL A 33 -3.71 -0.12 -6.79
C VAL A 33 -4.59 0.88 -7.55
N ARG A 34 -5.91 0.72 -7.50
CA ARG A 34 -6.83 1.66 -8.16
C ARG A 34 -6.75 3.08 -7.61
N GLU A 35 -6.64 3.25 -6.30
CA GLU A 35 -6.49 4.58 -5.69
C GLU A 35 -5.24 5.30 -6.23
N LEU A 36 -4.12 4.57 -6.40
CA LEU A 36 -2.88 5.17 -6.90
C LEU A 36 -2.90 5.38 -8.41
N GLU A 37 -3.36 4.40 -9.19
CA GLU A 37 -3.37 4.48 -10.66
C GLU A 37 -4.51 5.37 -11.18
N ASP A 38 -5.74 5.15 -10.73
CA ASP A 38 -6.93 5.82 -11.28
C ASP A 38 -7.19 7.20 -10.67
N GLU A 39 -7.00 7.37 -9.35
CA GLU A 39 -7.31 8.65 -8.67
C GLU A 39 -6.11 9.59 -8.61
N GLN A 40 -4.90 9.04 -8.43
CA GLN A 40 -3.67 9.84 -8.30
C GLN A 40 -2.84 9.90 -9.59
N GLY A 41 -3.21 9.13 -10.63
CA GLY A 41 -2.52 9.12 -11.91
C GLY A 41 -1.09 8.54 -11.86
N LEU A 42 -0.76 7.75 -10.85
CA LEU A 42 0.57 7.18 -10.70
C LEU A 42 0.75 5.99 -11.65
N VAL A 43 1.83 6.01 -12.43
CA VAL A 43 2.26 4.85 -13.21
C VAL A 43 3.13 3.94 -12.34
N LEU A 44 2.56 2.82 -11.89
CA LEU A 44 3.24 1.85 -11.04
C LEU A 44 3.98 0.79 -11.86
N ASP A 45 5.31 0.91 -11.90
CA ASP A 45 6.19 -0.12 -12.45
C ASP A 45 6.48 -1.26 -11.44
N GLU A 46 6.12 -2.48 -11.79
CA GLU A 46 6.34 -3.69 -10.98
C GLU A 46 7.78 -4.20 -11.00
N THR A 47 8.57 -3.80 -11.99
CA THR A 47 10.01 -4.12 -12.05
C THR A 47 10.83 -3.23 -11.12
N ASN A 48 10.25 -2.10 -10.67
CA ASN A 48 10.87 -1.22 -9.71
C ASN A 48 10.63 -1.71 -8.26
N PRO A 49 11.68 -2.17 -7.54
CA PRO A 49 11.51 -2.68 -6.18
C PRO A 49 10.97 -1.64 -5.21
N HIS A 50 11.18 -0.34 -5.45
CA HIS A 50 10.65 0.72 -4.58
C HIS A 50 9.13 0.83 -4.67
N HIS A 51 8.57 0.69 -5.87
CA HIS A 51 7.13 0.70 -6.09
C HIS A 51 6.50 -0.54 -5.47
N LEU A 52 7.06 -1.72 -5.77
CA LEU A 52 6.60 -2.99 -5.20
C LEU A 52 6.59 -2.95 -3.66
N MET A 53 7.71 -2.54 -3.05
CA MET A 53 7.78 -2.46 -1.59
C MET A 53 6.90 -1.37 -1.01
N PHE A 54 6.61 -0.30 -1.75
CA PHE A 54 5.66 0.71 -1.29
C PHE A 54 4.24 0.13 -1.23
N MET A 55 3.83 -0.60 -2.26
CA MET A 55 2.53 -1.28 -2.31
C MET A 55 2.35 -2.25 -1.16
N VAL A 56 3.37 -3.07 -0.88
CA VAL A 56 3.37 -4.00 0.25
C VAL A 56 3.21 -3.25 1.57
N ASP A 57 3.99 -2.18 1.76
CA ASP A 57 3.98 -1.45 3.02
C ASP A 57 2.67 -0.69 3.26
N TYR A 58 2.13 -0.08 2.20
CA TYR A 58 0.87 0.66 2.23
C TYR A 58 -0.33 -0.27 2.42
N SER A 59 -0.38 -1.41 1.71
CA SER A 59 -1.43 -2.42 1.87
C SER A 59 -1.45 -3.02 3.27
N THR A 60 -0.26 -3.31 3.82
CA THR A 60 -0.14 -3.78 5.20
C THR A 60 -0.66 -2.74 6.20
N TRP A 61 -0.30 -1.46 6.00
CA TRP A 61 -0.79 -0.39 6.86
C TRP A 61 -2.32 -0.27 6.79
N ARG A 62 -2.93 -0.31 5.60
CA ARG A 62 -4.40 -0.29 5.43
C ARG A 62 -5.08 -1.45 6.16
N TYR A 63 -4.51 -2.66 6.06
CA TYR A 63 -5.03 -3.83 6.77
C TYR A 63 -4.96 -3.67 8.29
N GLN A 64 -3.81 -3.19 8.80
CA GLN A 64 -3.58 -3.00 10.24
C GLN A 64 -4.34 -1.80 10.80
N SER A 65 -4.51 -0.72 10.04
CA SER A 65 -5.20 0.50 10.49
C SER A 65 -6.71 0.31 10.61
N VAL A 66 -7.31 -0.52 9.77
CA VAL A 66 -8.73 -0.93 9.91
C VAL A 66 -8.93 -1.84 11.12
N THR A 67 -7.96 -2.72 11.40
CA THR A 67 -7.99 -3.62 12.58
C THR A 67 -7.66 -2.88 13.88
N GLY A 68 -6.90 -1.79 13.77
CA GLY A 68 -6.49 -0.92 14.87
C GLY A 68 -7.62 -0.01 15.32
N THR A 69 -8.55 -0.54 16.11
CA THR A 69 -9.45 0.27 16.96
C THR A 69 -8.71 1.07 18.03
N GLN A 70 -7.38 0.90 18.14
CA GLN A 70 -6.51 1.71 18.98
C GLN A 70 -6.32 3.09 18.35
N THR A 71 -7.28 3.95 18.68
CA THR A 71 -6.98 5.35 18.94
C THR A 71 -5.76 5.37 19.86
N THR A 72 -4.76 6.20 19.56
CA THR A 72 -3.94 6.77 20.63
C THR A 72 -4.92 7.32 21.69
N SER A 73 -4.48 7.64 22.90
CA SER A 73 -5.30 8.17 24.01
C SER A 73 -6.24 9.35 23.68
N THR A 74 -6.25 9.83 22.44
CA THR A 74 -7.18 10.73 21.79
C THR A 74 -7.98 10.00 20.70
N SER A 75 -9.32 10.00 20.77
CA SER A 75 -10.28 9.33 19.87
C SER A 75 -10.21 9.73 18.38
N ARG A 76 -9.04 9.62 17.74
CA ARG A 76 -8.78 10.00 16.35
C ARG A 76 -8.40 8.76 15.55
N PRO A 77 -8.83 8.67 14.27
CA PRO A 77 -8.40 7.61 13.38
C PRO A 77 -6.88 7.61 13.22
N LEU A 78 -6.28 6.42 13.10
CA LEU A 78 -4.86 6.25 12.87
C LEU A 78 -4.45 7.01 11.60
N SER A 79 -3.68 8.08 11.78
CA SER A 79 -3.11 8.81 10.64
C SER A 79 -2.00 8.00 9.98
N MET A 80 -1.84 8.15 8.66
CA MET A 80 -0.76 7.49 7.93
C MET A 80 0.61 7.84 8.55
N PRO A 81 1.48 6.86 8.84
CA PRO A 81 2.84 7.10 9.32
C PRO A 81 3.63 8.04 8.40
N ARG A 82 4.41 8.96 8.97
CA ARG A 82 5.16 9.98 8.22
C ARG A 82 6.13 9.39 7.17
N HIS A 83 6.72 8.24 7.43
CA HIS A 83 7.60 7.59 6.46
C HIS A 83 6.84 7.07 5.22
N LEU A 84 5.58 6.61 5.38
CA LEU A 84 4.73 6.23 4.26
C LEU A 84 4.28 7.47 3.48
N GLN A 85 3.90 8.54 4.18
CA GLN A 85 3.57 9.81 3.54
C GLN A 85 4.73 10.33 2.68
N TRP A 86 5.96 10.29 3.21
CA TRP A 86 7.15 10.71 2.48
C TRP A 86 7.43 9.86 1.24
N ARG A 87 7.24 8.54 1.35
CA ARG A 87 7.41 7.64 0.20
C ARG A 87 6.35 7.85 -0.87
N LEU A 88 5.10 8.06 -0.48
CA LEU A 88 4.04 8.42 -1.41
C LEU A 88 4.37 9.72 -2.15
N HIS A 89 4.80 10.74 -1.41
CA HIS A 89 5.24 12.02 -1.99
C HIS A 89 6.37 11.84 -3.01
N ASN A 90 7.39 11.05 -2.67
CA ASN A 90 8.49 10.76 -3.60
C ASN A 90 8.03 10.01 -4.85
N LEU A 91 7.09 9.07 -4.70
CA LEU A 91 6.48 8.32 -5.80
C LEU A 91 5.74 9.25 -6.76
N VAL A 92 4.93 10.16 -6.23
CA VAL A 92 4.22 11.18 -7.02
C VAL A 92 5.21 12.06 -7.78
N ILE A 93 6.26 12.55 -7.11
CA ILE A 93 7.30 13.36 -7.77
C ILE A 93 8.03 12.58 -8.86
N SER A 94 8.37 11.31 -8.60
CA SER A 94 9.05 10.47 -9.59
C SER A 94 8.16 10.10 -10.77
N GLY A 95 6.85 9.93 -10.54
CA GLY A 95 5.86 9.66 -11.58
C GLY A 95 5.67 10.86 -12.51
N VAL A 96 5.52 12.06 -11.95
CA VAL A 96 5.43 13.32 -12.73
C VAL A 96 6.65 13.52 -13.61
N LYS A 97 7.86 13.24 -13.11
CA LYS A 97 9.10 13.32 -13.90
C LYS A 97 9.11 12.43 -15.14
N HIS A 98 8.30 11.38 -15.18
CA HIS A 98 8.27 10.43 -16.28
C HIS A 98 7.31 10.83 -17.41
N GLU A 99 6.36 11.74 -17.14
CA GLU A 99 5.44 12.32 -18.16
C GLU A 99 6.06 13.49 -18.93
N ASP A 100 7.06 14.16 -18.37
CA ASP A 100 7.72 15.34 -18.96
C ASP A 100 8.89 15.02 -19.92
N VAL A 101 9.05 13.77 -20.37
CA VAL A 101 10.16 13.33 -21.27
C VAL A 101 9.64 12.67 -22.54
#